data_AF-A0A371DDK9-F1
#
_entry.id   AF-A0A371DDK9-F1
#
_cell.length_a   1.000
_cell.length_b   1.000
_cell.length_c   1.000
_cell.angle_alpha   90.00
_cell.angle_beta   90.00
_cell.angle_gamma   90.00
#
_symmetry.space_group_name_H-M   'P 1'
#
loop_
_entity.id
_entity.type
_entity.pdbx_description
1 polymer ?
#
loop_
_entity_poly.entity_id
_entity_poly.type
_entity_poly.pdbx_seq_one_letter_code
_entity_poly.pdbx_strand_id
1 'polypeptide(L)'
;YTIRPFNDYDLTNNVQEARTRRRFNRRLSSLRIFVEHAFGRLKGRFPVLRCMPGKDIDMIYRSVESLMIIHNIVERFNDDPTDIEAYDGEEDDDVDEVRGEAAAQLRADADMDNDELYASGVYRRKWILDLMRGDLV
;
A
#
# COMPACT_ATOMS: atom_id res chain seq x y z
N TYR A 1 6.67 -7.68 -0.97
CA TYR A 1 5.86 -7.93 -2.18
C TYR A 1 4.37 -7.87 -1.90
N THR A 2 3.65 -7.24 -2.84
CA THR A 2 2.23 -6.84 -2.76
C THR A 2 1.31 -7.99 -3.16
N ILE A 3 0.29 -8.28 -2.36
CA ILE A 3 -0.77 -9.25 -2.69
C ILE A 3 -1.45 -8.79 -3.98
N ARG A 4 -1.54 -9.67 -4.99
CA ARG A 4 -2.14 -9.32 -6.29
C ARG A 4 -3.61 -9.73 -6.40
N PRO A 5 -4.46 -8.93 -7.06
CA PRO A 5 -5.80 -9.37 -7.43
C PRO A 5 -5.74 -10.53 -8.45
N PHE A 6 -6.87 -11.21 -8.63
CA PHE A 6 -7.10 -12.11 -9.75
C PHE A 6 -7.38 -11.29 -11.01
N ASN A 7 -6.67 -11.60 -12.11
CA ASN A 7 -6.98 -11.03 -13.43
C ASN A 7 -8.14 -11.77 -14.09
N ASP A 8 -8.67 -11.21 -15.18
CA ASP A 8 -9.79 -11.82 -15.91
C ASP A 8 -9.47 -13.23 -16.43
N TYR A 9 -8.23 -13.49 -16.87
CA TYR A 9 -7.77 -14.83 -17.26
C TYR A 9 -7.61 -15.77 -16.05
N ASP A 10 -7.47 -15.23 -14.84
CA ASP A 10 -7.51 -16.03 -13.61
C ASP A 10 -8.95 -16.31 -13.18
N LEU A 11 -9.99 -15.84 -13.87
CA LEU A 11 -11.36 -16.20 -13.52
C LEU A 11 -11.68 -17.57 -14.11
N THR A 12 -12.09 -18.49 -13.24
CA THR A 12 -12.46 -19.85 -13.64
C THR A 12 -13.92 -19.92 -14.13
N ASN A 13 -14.21 -20.92 -14.96
CA ASN A 13 -15.58 -21.26 -15.37
C ASN A 13 -16.43 -21.80 -14.20
N ASN A 14 -15.80 -22.19 -13.07
CA ASN A 14 -16.54 -22.55 -11.87
C ASN A 14 -17.11 -21.29 -11.19
N VAL A 15 -18.44 -21.18 -11.19
CA VAL A 15 -19.18 -20.02 -10.66
C VAL A 15 -18.88 -19.73 -9.19
N GLN A 16 -18.74 -20.76 -8.34
CA GLN A 16 -18.48 -20.57 -6.90
C GLN A 16 -17.08 -20.00 -6.65
N GLU A 17 -16.10 -20.53 -7.38
CA GLU A 17 -14.71 -20.07 -7.31
C GLU A 17 -14.57 -18.66 -7.88
N ALA A 18 -15.23 -18.36 -9.00
CA ALA A 18 -15.26 -17.01 -9.56
C ALA A 18 -15.88 -15.98 -8.60
N ARG A 19 -16.96 -16.32 -7.89
CA ARG A 19 -17.56 -15.47 -6.84
C ARG A 19 -16.57 -15.21 -5.71
N THR A 20 -15.85 -16.24 -5.27
CA THR A 20 -14.85 -16.12 -4.20
C THR A 20 -13.70 -15.21 -4.61
N ARG A 21 -13.15 -15.38 -5.82
CA ARG A 21 -12.08 -14.53 -6.37
C ARG A 21 -12.51 -13.07 -6.53
N ARG A 22 -13.73 -12.82 -7.00
CA ARG A 22 -14.29 -11.45 -7.06
C ARG A 22 -14.45 -10.82 -5.68
N ARG A 23 -14.92 -11.58 -4.68
CA ARG A 23 -15.03 -11.12 -3.30
C ARG A 23 -13.65 -10.78 -2.72
N PHE A 24 -12.65 -11.59 -3.01
CA PHE A 24 -11.25 -11.32 -2.66
C PHE A 24 -10.76 -10.00 -3.27
N ASN A 25 -10.90 -9.82 -4.59
CA ASN A 25 -10.50 -8.58 -5.27
C ASN A 25 -11.19 -7.36 -4.67
N ARG A 26 -12.51 -7.43 -4.43
CA ARG A 26 -13.26 -6.32 -3.81
C ARG A 26 -12.71 -5.96 -2.43
N ARG A 27 -12.39 -6.96 -1.60
CA ARG A 27 -11.79 -6.72 -0.27
C ARG A 27 -10.39 -6.12 -0.38
N LEU A 28 -9.56 -6.65 -1.28
CA LEU A 28 -8.21 -6.15 -1.52
C LEU A 28 -8.24 -4.70 -1.99
N SER A 29 -9.09 -4.36 -2.97
CA SER A 29 -9.27 -2.99 -3.44
C SER A 29 -9.78 -2.06 -2.33
N SER A 30 -10.76 -2.49 -1.53
CA SER A 30 -11.25 -1.69 -0.40
C SER A 30 -10.17 -1.41 0.64
N LEU A 31 -9.30 -2.39 0.93
CA LEU A 31 -8.18 -2.20 1.85
C LEU A 31 -7.14 -1.25 1.26
N ARG A 32 -6.86 -1.36 -0.04
CA ARG A 32 -5.95 -0.46 -0.74
C ARG A 32 -6.43 0.98 -0.67
N ILE A 33 -7.69 1.24 -1.03
CA ILE A 33 -8.30 2.58 -0.92
C ILE A 33 -8.15 3.15 0.49
N PHE A 34 -8.39 2.32 1.52
CA PHE A 34 -8.21 2.76 2.91
C PHE A 34 -6.76 3.16 3.24
N VAL A 35 -5.79 2.36 2.78
CA VAL A 35 -4.35 2.63 2.99
C VAL A 35 -3.91 3.85 2.18
N GLU A 36 -4.31 3.93 0.92
CA GLU A 36 -4.05 5.04 0.01
C GLU A 36 -4.57 6.34 0.66
N HIS A 37 -5.83 6.38 1.14
CA HIS A 37 -6.40 7.57 1.78
C HIS A 37 -5.63 7.96 3.05
N ALA A 38 -5.20 6.99 3.86
CA ALA A 38 -4.40 7.26 5.05
C ALA A 38 -3.06 7.92 4.70
N PHE A 39 -2.39 7.45 3.64
CA PHE A 39 -1.15 8.06 3.16
C PHE A 39 -1.37 9.39 2.44
N GLY A 40 -2.49 9.59 1.76
CA GLY A 40 -2.90 10.87 1.19
C GLY A 40 -2.97 11.95 2.27
N ARG A 41 -3.74 11.66 3.33
CA ARG A 41 -3.89 12.56 4.49
C ARG A 41 -2.58 12.79 5.23
N LEU A 42 -1.74 11.77 5.37
CA LEU A 42 -0.39 11.92 5.95
C LEU A 42 0.47 12.89 5.13
N LYS A 43 0.50 12.74 3.80
CA LYS A 43 1.26 13.62 2.89
C LYS A 43 0.73 15.04 2.89
N GLY A 44 -0.60 15.22 2.88
CA GLY A 44 -1.23 16.53 2.97
C GLY A 44 -0.92 17.24 4.29
N ARG A 45 -0.99 16.52 5.41
CA ARG A 45 -0.73 17.09 6.74
C ARG A 45 0.77 17.40 6.97
N PHE A 46 1.67 16.68 6.31
CA PHE A 46 3.11 16.87 6.47
C PHE A 46 3.80 17.15 5.13
N PRO A 47 3.74 18.40 4.61
CA PRO A 47 4.37 18.79 3.35
C PRO A 47 5.87 18.48 3.26
N VAL A 48 6.54 18.38 4.40
CA VAL A 48 7.96 17.95 4.48
C VAL A 48 8.21 16.63 3.75
N LEU A 49 7.22 15.73 3.69
CA LEU A 49 7.32 14.45 2.98
C LEU A 49 7.54 14.62 1.47
N ARG A 50 7.11 15.74 0.88
CA ARG A 50 7.32 16.07 -0.54
C ARG A 50 8.73 16.62 -0.84
N CYS A 51 9.46 17.05 0.18
CA CYS A 51 10.75 17.73 0.03
C CYS A 51 11.92 17.04 0.78
N MET A 52 11.74 15.81 1.26
CA MET A 52 12.81 15.11 1.99
C MET A 52 14.01 14.78 1.06
N PRO A 53 15.23 15.18 1.44
CA PRO A 53 16.42 14.88 0.63
C PRO A 53 16.78 13.39 0.72
N GLY A 54 16.88 12.72 -0.43
CA GLY A 54 17.18 11.29 -0.59
C GLY A 54 18.59 10.81 -0.16
N LYS A 55 19.32 11.57 0.66
CA LYS A 55 20.74 11.31 0.94
C LYS A 55 20.98 10.29 2.06
N ASP A 56 20.03 10.16 2.98
CA ASP A 56 20.12 9.25 4.13
C ASP A 56 18.80 8.48 4.26
N ILE A 57 18.82 7.22 3.80
CA ILE A 57 17.66 6.34 3.77
C ILE A 57 17.19 6.01 5.20
N ASP A 58 18.11 5.79 6.14
CA ASP A 58 17.77 5.49 7.54
C ASP A 58 17.05 6.67 8.19
N MET A 59 17.53 7.88 7.94
CA MET A 59 16.89 9.10 8.42
C MET A 59 15.50 9.30 7.79
N ILE A 60 15.32 8.97 6.51
CA ILE A 60 14.00 9.00 5.85
C ILE A 60 13.05 8.01 6.52
N TYR A 61 13.45 6.76 6.72
CA TYR A 61 12.60 5.76 7.37
C TYR A 61 12.16 6.20 8.77
N ARG A 62 13.10 6.68 9.60
CA ARG A 62 12.79 7.16 10.95
C ARG A 62 11.88 8.39 10.94
N SER A 63 12.05 9.27 9.95
CA SER A 63 11.20 10.46 9.78
C SER A 63 9.78 10.07 9.39
N VAL A 64 9.62 9.19 8.40
CA VAL A 64 8.31 8.67 7.99
C VAL A 64 7.61 7.97 9.15
N GLU A 65 8.30 7.08 9.87
CA GLU A 65 7.75 6.37 11.03
C GLU A 65 7.28 7.35 12.12
N SER A 66 8.11 8.33 12.46
CA SER A 66 7.77 9.36 13.44
C SER A 66 6.53 10.16 13.02
N LEU A 67 6.42 10.52 11.74
CA LEU A 67 5.27 11.23 11.20
C LEU A 67 4.00 10.38 11.22
N MET A 68 4.09 9.05 10.97
CA MET A 68 2.95 8.15 11.12
C MET A 68 2.45 8.08 12.57
N ILE A 69 3.36 8.08 13.55
CA ILE A 69 3.00 8.11 14.97
C ILE A 69 2.29 9.43 15.31
N ILE A 70 2.87 10.57 14.88
CA ILE A 70 2.28 11.90 15.12
C ILE A 70 0.91 12.00 14.45
N HIS A 71 0.78 11.53 13.21
CA HIS A 71 -0.50 11.47 12.48
C HIS A 71 -1.57 10.77 13.33
N ASN A 72 -1.29 9.55 13.81
CA ASN A 72 -2.24 8.80 14.61
C ASN A 72 -2.65 9.53 15.91
N ILE A 73 -1.72 10.28 16.52
CA ILE A 73 -2.00 11.09 17.70
C ILE A 73 -2.98 12.22 17.34
N VAL A 74 -2.67 13.02 16.33
CA VAL A 74 -3.49 14.19 15.95
C VAL A 74 -4.86 13.78 15.39
N GLU A 75 -4.93 12.65 14.68
CA GLU A 75 -6.18 12.02 14.27
C GLU A 75 -7.06 11.65 15.47
N ARG A 76 -6.46 11.04 16.50
CA ARG A 76 -7.18 10.64 17.71
C ARG A 76 -7.71 11.85 18.50
N PHE A 77 -7.01 12.98 18.43
CA PHE A 77 -7.46 14.24 19.04
C PHE A 77 -8.40 15.05 18.15
N ASN A 78 -8.73 14.55 16.95
CA ASN A 78 -9.57 15.25 15.97
C ASN A 78 -9.06 16.66 15.64
N ASP A 79 -7.73 16.77 15.54
CA ASP A 79 -7.02 17.98 15.13
C ASP A 79 -7.32 18.29 13.67
N ASP A 80 -7.76 19.53 13.42
CA ASP A 80 -8.22 20.00 12.11
C ASP A 80 -7.03 20.47 11.24
N PRO A 81 -6.72 19.75 10.15
CA PRO A 81 -5.61 20.10 9.27
C PRO A 81 -5.96 21.20 8.24
N THR A 82 -7.18 21.76 8.20
CA THR A 82 -7.58 22.73 7.16
C THR A 82 -6.79 24.05 7.17
N ASP A 83 -6.13 24.37 8.29
CA ASP A 83 -5.28 25.55 8.40
C ASP A 83 -3.89 25.34 7.73
N ILE A 84 -3.58 24.11 7.29
CA ILE A 84 -2.35 23.79 6.56
C ILE A 84 -2.52 24.21 5.10
N GLU A 85 -1.59 25.04 4.61
CA GLU A 85 -1.60 25.50 3.23
C GLU A 85 -1.57 24.32 2.24
N ALA A 86 -2.50 24.35 1.28
CA ALA A 86 -2.70 23.29 0.29
C ALA A 86 -3.14 21.92 0.85
N TYR A 87 -3.69 21.86 2.07
CA TYR A 87 -4.44 20.69 2.52
C TYR A 87 -5.88 20.73 1.99
N ASP A 88 -6.24 19.77 1.14
CA ASP A 88 -7.60 19.60 0.60
C ASP A 88 -8.31 18.35 1.17
N GLY A 89 -7.59 17.54 1.94
CA GLY A 89 -8.10 16.29 2.52
C GLY A 89 -8.28 15.15 1.51
N GLU A 90 -7.90 15.39 0.26
CA GLU A 90 -7.99 14.44 -0.84
C GLU A 90 -6.61 13.84 -1.11
N GLU A 91 -6.59 12.76 -1.90
CA GLU A 91 -5.33 12.29 -2.47
C GLU A 91 -4.91 13.22 -3.61
N ASP A 92 -3.61 13.54 -3.68
CA ASP A 92 -3.03 14.18 -4.86
C ASP A 92 -3.39 13.35 -6.11
N ASP A 93 -3.91 14.00 -7.16
CA ASP A 93 -4.07 13.37 -8.48
C ASP A 93 -2.79 12.61 -8.82
N ASP A 94 -2.92 11.32 -9.19
CA ASP A 94 -1.83 10.37 -9.45
C ASP A 94 -0.65 11.05 -10.19
N VAL A 95 0.28 11.64 -9.44
CA VAL A 95 1.55 12.11 -9.97
C VAL A 95 2.35 10.84 -10.19
N ASP A 96 2.48 10.49 -11.47
CA ASP A 96 3.23 9.35 -12.02
C ASP A 96 4.33 8.98 -11.02
N GLU A 97 4.07 7.91 -10.26
CA GLU A 97 4.81 7.57 -9.04
C GLU A 97 6.29 7.58 -9.39
N VAL A 98 7.01 8.66 -9.05
CA VAL A 98 8.42 8.78 -9.40
C VAL A 98 9.09 7.65 -8.63
N ARG A 99 9.36 6.55 -9.33
CA ARG A 99 10.19 5.45 -8.84
C ARG A 99 11.55 6.06 -8.59
N GLY A 100 11.72 6.68 -7.42
CA GLY A 100 12.96 7.30 -7.01
C GLY A 100 14.07 6.27 -7.13
N GLU A 101 15.26 6.73 -7.46
CA GLU A 101 16.45 5.89 -7.63
C GLU A 101 16.69 4.98 -6.40
N ALA A 102 16.22 5.38 -5.20
CA ALA A 102 16.20 4.56 -3.99
C ALA A 102 15.31 3.30 -4.09
N ALA A 103 14.14 3.37 -4.73
CA ALA A 103 13.29 2.20 -5.00
C ALA A 103 13.88 1.30 -6.10
N ALA A 104 14.74 1.85 -6.98
CA ALA A 104 15.52 1.07 -7.93
C ALA A 104 16.73 0.39 -7.28
N GLN A 105 17.39 1.05 -6.32
CA GLN A 105 18.49 0.50 -5.52
C GLN A 105 18.01 -0.59 -4.55
N LEU A 106 16.88 -0.40 -3.85
CA LEU A 106 16.23 -1.47 -3.07
C LEU A 106 15.81 -2.69 -3.91
N ARG A 107 15.57 -2.50 -5.21
CA ARG A 107 15.31 -3.60 -6.17
C ARG A 107 16.60 -4.24 -6.69
N ALA A 108 17.72 -3.55 -6.63
CA ALA A 108 19.03 -4.07 -7.02
C ALA A 108 19.69 -4.86 -5.88
N ASP A 109 19.43 -4.48 -4.62
CA ASP A 109 20.01 -5.09 -3.41
C ASP A 109 19.22 -6.30 -2.87
N ALA A 110 18.06 -6.61 -3.46
CA ALA A 110 17.32 -7.83 -3.15
C ALA A 110 17.74 -8.94 -4.11
N ASP A 111 18.65 -9.82 -3.66
CA ASP A 111 19.10 -11.08 -4.32
C ASP A 111 17.97 -12.08 -4.68
N MET A 112 16.70 -11.68 -4.60
CA MET A 112 15.57 -12.52 -5.00
C MET A 112 15.28 -12.34 -6.48
N ASP A 113 15.40 -13.44 -7.23
CA ASP A 113 14.97 -13.52 -8.63
C ASP A 113 13.51 -13.04 -8.77
N ASN A 114 13.22 -12.28 -9.82
CA ASN A 114 11.89 -11.71 -10.09
C ASN A 114 10.82 -12.82 -10.13
N ASP A 115 11.20 -14.03 -10.55
CA ASP A 115 10.35 -15.22 -10.57
C ASP A 115 10.03 -15.76 -9.15
N GLU A 116 11.03 -15.83 -8.26
CA GLU A 116 10.84 -16.22 -6.86
C GLU A 116 9.91 -15.23 -6.14
N LEU A 117 10.10 -13.98 -6.49
CA LEU A 117 9.39 -12.85 -5.95
C LEU A 117 7.93 -12.81 -6.45
N TYR A 118 7.69 -13.13 -7.72
CA TYR A 118 6.36 -13.38 -8.28
C TYR A 118 5.66 -14.55 -7.60
N ALA A 119 6.37 -15.67 -7.42
CA ALA A 119 5.84 -16.86 -6.76
C ALA A 119 5.37 -16.55 -5.33
N SER A 120 6.14 -15.75 -4.58
CA SER A 120 5.79 -15.35 -3.20
C SER A 120 4.43 -14.65 -3.10
N GLY A 121 4.10 -13.77 -4.05
CA GLY A 121 2.81 -13.07 -4.11
C GLY A 121 1.64 -14.02 -4.40
N VAL A 122 1.87 -15.00 -5.27
CA VAL A 122 0.89 -16.04 -5.60
C VAL A 122 0.62 -16.94 -4.39
N TYR A 123 1.67 -17.37 -3.68
CA TYR A 123 1.53 -18.20 -2.47
C TYR A 123 0.74 -17.48 -1.37
N ARG A 124 1.03 -16.20 -1.11
CA ARG A 124 0.27 -15.40 -0.13
C ARG A 124 -1.21 -15.28 -0.49
N ARG A 125 -1.52 -15.02 -1.77
CA ARG A 125 -2.91 -14.96 -2.25
C ARG A 125 -3.64 -16.28 -2.01
N LYS A 126 -2.99 -17.42 -2.32
CA LYS A 126 -3.56 -18.74 -2.08
C LYS A 126 -3.83 -18.97 -0.60
N TRP A 127 -2.84 -18.70 0.26
CA TRP A 127 -2.99 -18.84 1.71
C TRP A 127 -4.13 -17.99 2.28
N ILE A 128 -4.27 -16.73 1.83
CA ILE A 128 -5.38 -15.86 2.24
C ILE A 128 -6.73 -16.40 1.76
N LEU A 129 -6.79 -16.99 0.57
CA LEU A 129 -8.02 -17.62 0.08
C LEU A 129 -8.41 -18.83 0.94
N ASP A 130 -7.46 -19.68 1.28
CA ASP A 130 -7.69 -20.85 2.13
C ASP A 130 -8.18 -20.39 3.52
N LEU A 131 -7.58 -19.32 4.06
CA LEU A 131 -8.05 -18.67 5.30
C LEU A 131 -9.48 -18.13 5.17
N MET A 132 -9.81 -17.48 4.05
CA MET A 132 -11.16 -16.93 3.80
C MET A 132 -12.24 -18.02 3.65
N ARG A 133 -11.84 -19.24 3.29
CA ARG A 133 -12.73 -20.41 3.16
C ARG A 133 -12.91 -21.15 4.47
N GLY A 134 -12.02 -20.93 5.43
CA GLY A 134 -11.94 -21.71 6.67
C GLY A 134 -11.21 -23.05 6.50
N ASP A 135 -10.46 -23.23 5.41
CA ASP A 135 -9.76 -24.48 5.08
C ASP A 135 -8.46 -24.67 5.89
N LEU A 136 -8.09 -23.69 6.72
CA LEU A 136 -6.91 -23.66 7.59
C LEU A 136 -7.25 -23.87 9.09
N VAL A 137 -8.47 -24.29 9.42
CA VAL A 137 -8.93 -24.59 10.79
C VAL A 137 -9.17 -26.07 10.98
#